data_AF-A0A3L6JHC3-F1
#
_entry.id   AF-A0A3L6JHC3-F1
#
_cell.length_a   1.000
_cell.length_b   1.000
_cell.length_c   1.000
_cell.angle_alpha   90.00
_cell.angle_beta   90.00
_cell.angle_gamma   90.00
#
_symmetry.space_group_name_H-M   'P 1'
#
loop_
_entity.id
_entity.type
_entity.pdbx_description
1 polymer ?
#
loop_
_entity_poly.entity_id
_entity_poly.type
_entity_poly.pdbx_seq_one_letter_code
_entity_poly.pdbx_strand_id
1 'polypeptide(L)'
;MTVHSGDTISGDHIILNATWTPLGLVVKTRIVVNATAIPKAISNESSSTTASVDTRQLGNNASCVIIASAWLYNGTFVEETVTNVFIGNFLVPHVRVISPNGGEHWTGAHNITWFGWDNNSEEELTYEVRLSSDSGLTFQLLSKGLNKTWFTWYTQGFLNISTYVVEIRVSDGIYMNRDTSDAPFTAGDVLVTRTTTTTDQGFIIGLFISAAIISSAVMSLVVYYAAKRWY
;
A
#
# COMPACT_ATOMS: atom_id res chain seq x y z
N MET A 1 -14.08 -6.56 -32.61
CA MET A 1 -13.51 -7.92 -32.62
C MET A 1 -14.58 -8.87 -32.08
N THR A 2 -14.79 -10.02 -32.71
CA THR A 2 -15.66 -11.07 -32.15
C THR A 2 -14.85 -11.89 -31.16
N VAL A 3 -15.45 -12.23 -30.03
CA VAL A 3 -14.78 -12.99 -28.96
C VAL A 3 -15.09 -14.48 -29.12
N HIS A 4 -14.05 -15.30 -29.09
CA HIS A 4 -14.12 -16.75 -29.19
C HIS A 4 -13.56 -17.41 -27.92
N SER A 5 -13.89 -18.69 -27.74
CA SER A 5 -13.41 -19.43 -26.56
C SER A 5 -11.89 -19.61 -26.64
N GLY A 6 -11.18 -19.31 -25.54
CA GLY A 6 -9.72 -19.33 -25.50
C GLY A 6 -9.03 -18.00 -25.84
N ASP A 7 -9.80 -16.97 -26.21
CA ASP A 7 -9.22 -15.66 -26.54
C ASP A 7 -8.54 -15.00 -25.34
N THR A 8 -7.50 -14.23 -25.62
CA THR A 8 -6.83 -13.35 -24.65
C THR A 8 -7.04 -11.92 -25.09
N ILE A 9 -7.72 -11.14 -24.27
CA ILE A 9 -8.06 -9.75 -24.55
C ILE A 9 -7.43 -8.91 -23.45
N SER A 10 -6.74 -7.85 -23.83
CA SER A 10 -6.15 -6.92 -22.87
C SER A 10 -6.29 -5.50 -23.36
N GLY A 11 -6.46 -4.59 -22.41
CA GLY A 11 -6.75 -3.20 -22.69
C GLY A 11 -7.36 -2.54 -21.47
N ASP A 12 -7.57 -1.25 -21.56
CA ASP A 12 -8.34 -0.51 -20.57
C ASP A 12 -9.82 -0.47 -20.97
N HIS A 13 -10.72 -0.44 -19.97
CA HIS A 13 -12.16 -0.39 -20.16
C HIS A 13 -12.68 -1.36 -21.24
N ILE A 14 -12.32 -2.65 -21.14
CA ILE A 14 -12.78 -3.63 -22.12
C ILE A 14 -14.30 -3.79 -21.96
N ILE A 15 -15.05 -3.21 -22.90
CA ILE A 15 -16.51 -3.30 -22.99
C ILE A 15 -16.88 -4.47 -23.89
N LEU A 16 -17.58 -5.45 -23.32
CA LEU A 16 -18.12 -6.58 -24.06
C LEU A 16 -19.55 -6.29 -24.48
N ASN A 17 -19.84 -6.43 -25.78
CA ASN A 17 -21.16 -6.23 -26.35
C ASN A 17 -21.72 -7.56 -26.87
N ALA A 18 -22.86 -7.98 -26.31
CA ALA A 18 -23.66 -9.06 -26.87
C ALA A 18 -24.74 -8.47 -27.78
N THR A 19 -24.76 -8.87 -29.05
CA THR A 19 -25.70 -8.36 -30.06
C THR A 19 -26.42 -9.53 -30.73
N TRP A 20 -27.75 -9.49 -30.71
CA TRP A 20 -28.60 -10.51 -31.31
C TRP A 20 -29.26 -9.99 -32.60
N THR A 21 -29.41 -10.88 -33.58
CA THR A 21 -30.09 -10.59 -34.85
C THR A 21 -31.11 -11.68 -35.17
N PRO A 22 -32.17 -11.39 -35.94
CA PRO A 22 -32.53 -10.09 -36.54
C PRO A 22 -33.17 -9.10 -35.56
N LEU A 23 -33.06 -7.80 -35.88
CA LEU A 23 -33.64 -6.72 -35.08
C LEU A 23 -35.17 -6.83 -35.09
N GLY A 24 -35.81 -6.73 -33.91
CA GLY A 24 -37.27 -6.76 -33.75
C GLY A 24 -37.86 -8.08 -33.25
N LEU A 25 -37.06 -9.15 -33.11
CA LEU A 25 -37.52 -10.39 -32.46
C LEU A 25 -37.19 -10.44 -30.97
N VAL A 26 -36.20 -9.67 -30.53
CA VAL A 26 -35.66 -9.68 -29.18
C VAL A 26 -36.39 -8.66 -28.31
N VAL A 27 -36.93 -9.13 -27.19
CA VAL A 27 -37.56 -8.32 -26.13
C VAL A 27 -36.52 -7.80 -25.16
N LYS A 28 -35.56 -8.66 -24.81
CA LYS A 28 -34.58 -8.41 -23.77
C LYS A 28 -33.29 -9.14 -24.10
N THR A 29 -32.16 -8.49 -23.85
CA THR A 29 -30.83 -9.09 -23.92
C THR A 29 -30.15 -9.00 -22.56
N ARG A 30 -29.37 -10.02 -22.21
CA ARG A 30 -28.52 -10.06 -21.03
C ARG A 30 -27.14 -10.51 -21.42
N ILE A 31 -26.12 -9.90 -20.83
CA ILE A 31 -24.75 -10.40 -20.86
C ILE A 31 -24.29 -10.62 -19.42
N VAL A 32 -23.66 -11.76 -19.17
CA VAL A 32 -23.05 -12.12 -17.89
C VAL A 32 -21.60 -12.52 -18.15
N VAL A 33 -20.67 -11.97 -17.37
CA VAL A 33 -19.26 -12.32 -17.40
C VAL A 33 -18.90 -12.85 -16.03
N ASN A 34 -18.59 -14.14 -15.96
CA ASN A 34 -18.26 -14.84 -14.73
C ASN A 34 -16.76 -15.09 -14.68
N ALA A 35 -16.05 -14.49 -13.73
CA ALA A 35 -14.64 -14.83 -13.50
C ALA A 35 -14.56 -16.23 -12.89
N THR A 36 -13.78 -17.13 -13.50
CA THR A 36 -13.69 -18.52 -13.05
C THR A 36 -12.73 -18.68 -11.87
N ALA A 37 -11.66 -17.87 -11.84
CA ALA A 37 -10.66 -17.89 -10.79
C ALA A 37 -11.02 -17.01 -9.56
N ILE A 38 -12.06 -16.18 -9.68
CA ILE A 38 -12.47 -15.21 -8.66
C ILE A 38 -13.99 -15.29 -8.57
N PRO A 39 -14.60 -15.44 -7.38
CA PRO A 39 -16.05 -15.63 -7.25
C PRO A 39 -16.82 -14.32 -7.48
N LYS A 40 -16.68 -13.75 -8.68
CA LYS A 40 -17.27 -12.49 -9.08
C LYS A 40 -17.82 -12.60 -10.49
N ALA A 41 -19.10 -12.29 -10.61
CA ALA A 41 -19.78 -12.16 -11.88
C ALA A 41 -20.29 -10.72 -12.01
N ILE A 42 -20.19 -10.19 -13.23
CA ILE A 42 -20.79 -8.92 -13.61
C ILE A 42 -21.83 -9.22 -14.69
N SER A 43 -22.91 -8.45 -14.71
CA SER A 43 -23.94 -8.62 -15.72
C SER A 43 -24.64 -7.32 -16.01
N ASN A 44 -25.11 -7.19 -17.24
CA ASN A 44 -26.01 -6.11 -17.62
C ASN A 44 -27.18 -6.65 -18.44
N GLU A 45 -28.31 -5.97 -18.34
CA GLU A 45 -29.53 -6.28 -19.08
C GLU A 45 -30.01 -5.04 -19.83
N SER A 46 -30.58 -5.25 -21.02
CA SER A 46 -31.18 -4.20 -21.82
C SER A 46 -32.49 -4.69 -22.44
N SER A 47 -33.41 -3.77 -22.67
CA SER A 47 -34.65 -3.99 -23.44
C SER A 47 -34.44 -3.88 -24.96
N SER A 48 -33.19 -3.99 -25.41
CA SER A 48 -32.83 -3.94 -26.83
C SER A 48 -32.19 -5.27 -27.25
N THR A 49 -31.79 -5.34 -28.52
CA THR A 49 -31.04 -6.47 -29.09
C THR A 49 -29.58 -6.52 -28.64
N THR A 50 -29.13 -5.51 -27.89
CA THR A 50 -27.72 -5.34 -27.50
C THR A 50 -27.58 -5.10 -26.01
N ALA A 51 -26.77 -5.89 -25.30
CA ALA A 51 -26.36 -5.59 -23.93
C ALA A 51 -24.85 -5.45 -23.85
N SER A 52 -24.38 -4.43 -23.12
CA SER A 52 -22.96 -4.14 -22.94
C SER A 52 -22.57 -4.26 -21.47
N VAL A 53 -21.36 -4.73 -21.19
CA VAL A 53 -20.81 -4.76 -19.83
C VAL A 53 -19.34 -4.35 -19.83
N ASP A 54 -18.99 -3.46 -18.89
CA ASP A 54 -17.62 -3.03 -18.68
C ASP A 54 -16.91 -4.02 -17.75
N THR A 55 -15.89 -4.70 -18.29
CA THR A 55 -15.16 -5.73 -17.55
C THR A 55 -14.24 -5.16 -16.48
N ARG A 56 -14.00 -3.84 -16.45
CA ARG A 56 -13.31 -3.16 -15.34
C ARG A 56 -14.00 -3.41 -14.00
N GLN A 57 -15.31 -3.64 -14.02
CA GLN A 57 -16.09 -3.99 -12.84
C GLN A 57 -15.68 -5.33 -12.21
N LEU A 58 -14.96 -6.21 -12.92
CA LEU A 58 -14.35 -7.42 -12.33
C LEU A 58 -13.32 -7.03 -11.26
N GLY A 59 -12.58 -5.94 -11.45
CA GLY A 59 -11.57 -5.43 -10.53
C GLY A 59 -10.33 -6.31 -10.39
N ASN A 60 -10.21 -7.35 -11.20
CA ASN A 60 -9.02 -8.20 -11.33
C ASN A 60 -8.99 -8.81 -12.72
N ASN A 61 -7.80 -9.20 -13.16
CA ASN A 61 -7.60 -9.90 -14.42
C ASN A 61 -7.85 -11.38 -14.21
N ALA A 62 -8.69 -11.99 -15.04
CA ALA A 62 -9.12 -13.36 -14.85
C ALA A 62 -9.54 -14.01 -16.18
N SER A 63 -9.47 -15.34 -16.20
CA SER A 63 -10.19 -16.13 -17.20
C SER A 63 -11.67 -16.17 -16.86
N CYS A 64 -12.49 -15.81 -17.83
CA CYS A 64 -13.93 -15.63 -17.69
C CYS A 64 -14.70 -16.59 -18.59
N VAL A 65 -15.93 -16.89 -18.15
CA VAL A 65 -16.99 -17.46 -18.98
C VAL A 65 -17.98 -16.34 -19.26
N ILE A 66 -18.24 -16.08 -20.53
CA ILE A 66 -19.17 -15.06 -21.01
C ILE A 66 -20.43 -15.78 -21.47
N ILE A 67 -21.57 -15.39 -20.92
CA ILE A 67 -22.89 -15.92 -21.25
C ILE A 67 -23.71 -14.76 -21.80
N ALA A 68 -24.04 -14.83 -23.08
CA ALA A 68 -25.01 -13.95 -23.70
C ALA A 68 -26.37 -14.65 -23.73
N SER A 69 -27.44 -13.95 -23.39
CA SER A 69 -28.79 -14.51 -23.42
C SER A 69 -29.76 -13.50 -24.04
N ALA A 70 -30.78 -14.00 -24.73
CA ALA A 70 -31.87 -13.18 -25.24
C ALA A 70 -33.24 -13.86 -25.06
N TRP A 71 -34.25 -13.02 -24.82
CA TRP A 71 -35.66 -13.40 -24.77
C TRP A 71 -36.35 -12.85 -26.00
N LEU A 72 -37.08 -13.70 -26.71
CA LEU A 72 -37.81 -13.34 -27.91
C LEU A 72 -39.31 -13.08 -27.62
N TYR A 73 -39.99 -12.32 -28.47
CA TYR A 73 -41.43 -12.00 -28.30
C TYR A 73 -42.34 -13.22 -28.30
N ASN A 74 -41.91 -14.32 -28.93
CA ASN A 74 -42.63 -15.58 -28.94
C ASN A 74 -42.44 -16.41 -27.67
N GLY A 75 -41.71 -15.89 -26.67
CA GLY A 75 -41.40 -16.58 -25.41
C GLY A 75 -40.16 -17.47 -25.45
N THR A 76 -39.46 -17.57 -26.59
CA THR A 76 -38.23 -18.37 -26.71
C THR A 76 -37.08 -17.70 -25.96
N PHE A 77 -36.27 -18.52 -25.29
CA PHE A 77 -35.02 -18.12 -24.68
C PHE A 77 -33.85 -18.72 -25.48
N VAL A 78 -32.87 -17.89 -25.82
CA VAL A 78 -31.63 -18.31 -26.48
C VAL A 78 -30.43 -17.88 -25.66
N GLU A 79 -29.39 -18.71 -25.65
CA GLU A 79 -28.12 -18.40 -25.00
C GLU A 79 -26.93 -18.84 -25.84
N GLU A 80 -25.83 -18.12 -25.67
CA GLU A 80 -24.52 -18.45 -26.22
C GLU A 80 -23.48 -18.33 -25.11
N THR A 81 -22.62 -19.34 -24.99
CA THR A 81 -21.58 -19.39 -23.96
C THR A 81 -20.20 -19.43 -24.61
N VAL A 82 -19.35 -18.48 -24.22
CA VAL A 82 -17.93 -18.42 -24.59
C VAL A 82 -17.10 -18.68 -23.35
N THR A 83 -16.18 -19.65 -23.43
CA THR A 83 -15.44 -20.14 -22.26
C THR A 83 -13.96 -19.83 -22.36
N ASN A 84 -13.28 -19.79 -21.21
CA ASN A 84 -11.83 -19.63 -21.12
C ASN A 84 -11.30 -18.38 -21.83
N VAL A 85 -12.02 -17.26 -21.72
CA VAL A 85 -11.57 -15.98 -22.28
C VAL A 85 -10.78 -15.25 -21.21
N PHE A 86 -9.49 -15.00 -21.42
CA PHE A 86 -8.72 -14.18 -20.50
C PHE A 86 -9.00 -12.70 -20.74
N ILE A 87 -9.41 -12.00 -19.69
CA ILE A 87 -9.68 -10.55 -19.71
C ILE A 87 -8.65 -9.86 -18.81
N GLY A 88 -7.74 -9.11 -19.44
CA GLY A 88 -6.70 -8.33 -18.79
C GLY A 88 -6.99 -6.83 -18.84
N ASN A 89 -7.66 -6.30 -17.81
CA ASN A 89 -7.83 -4.86 -17.67
C ASN A 89 -6.54 -4.20 -17.16
N PHE A 90 -6.32 -2.95 -17.57
CA PHE A 90 -5.32 -2.07 -16.97
C PHE A 90 -5.93 -1.45 -15.72
N LEU A 91 -5.57 -1.99 -14.55
CA LEU A 91 -6.24 -1.65 -13.29
C LEU A 91 -5.39 -0.79 -12.37
N VAL A 92 -4.13 -1.14 -12.14
CA VAL A 92 -3.36 -0.56 -11.03
C VAL A 92 -2.25 0.33 -11.58
N PRO A 93 -2.19 1.61 -11.16
CA PRO A 93 -1.08 2.49 -11.53
C PRO A 93 0.22 2.05 -10.87
N HIS A 94 1.34 2.53 -11.39
CA HIS A 94 2.67 2.23 -10.90
C HIS A 94 3.39 3.50 -10.48
N VAL A 95 4.22 3.37 -9.44
CA VAL A 95 5.08 4.45 -8.96
C VAL A 95 6.43 3.89 -8.52
N ARG A 96 7.48 4.69 -8.68
CA ARG A 96 8.82 4.41 -8.22
C ARG A 96 9.46 5.66 -7.63
N VAL A 97 9.95 5.60 -6.39
CA VAL A 97 10.72 6.67 -5.77
C VAL A 97 12.08 6.79 -6.46
N ILE A 98 12.48 8.01 -6.81
CA ILE A 98 13.78 8.30 -7.43
C ILE A 98 14.74 8.92 -6.42
N SER A 99 14.26 9.90 -5.65
CA SER A 99 15.06 10.52 -4.60
C SER A 99 14.16 11.11 -3.50
N PRO A 100 14.49 10.94 -2.21
CA PRO A 100 15.63 10.18 -1.71
C PRO A 100 15.39 8.67 -1.90
N ASN A 101 16.45 7.91 -2.15
CA ASN A 101 16.36 6.47 -2.35
C ASN A 101 17.31 5.67 -1.44
N GLY A 102 18.07 6.34 -0.57
CA GLY A 102 18.89 5.70 0.45
C GLY A 102 20.25 6.37 0.64
N GLY A 103 20.62 6.57 1.90
CA GLY A 103 21.95 7.05 2.29
C GLY A 103 22.20 8.54 2.05
N GLU A 104 21.24 9.30 1.52
CA GLU A 104 21.39 10.75 1.38
C GLU A 104 21.45 11.45 2.73
N HIS A 105 22.03 12.66 2.74
CA HIS A 105 22.05 13.57 3.88
C HIS A 105 21.44 14.90 3.45
N TRP A 106 20.24 15.21 3.94
CA TRP A 106 19.44 16.37 3.51
C TRP A 106 19.29 17.39 4.63
N THR A 107 19.61 18.65 4.31
CA THR A 107 19.46 19.79 5.21
C THR A 107 18.97 21.00 4.42
N GLY A 108 17.82 21.56 4.80
CA GLY A 108 17.21 22.69 4.12
C GLY A 108 16.09 22.25 3.18
N ALA A 109 16.04 22.82 1.98
CA ALA A 109 15.02 22.52 0.99
C ALA A 109 15.53 21.50 -0.03
N HIS A 110 14.85 20.36 -0.13
CA HIS A 110 15.18 19.29 -1.07
C HIS A 110 13.93 18.80 -1.79
N ASN A 111 14.09 18.35 -3.04
CA ASN A 111 13.00 17.80 -3.82
C ASN A 111 12.94 16.28 -3.64
N ILE A 112 11.81 15.81 -3.12
CA ILE A 112 11.38 14.43 -3.24
C ILE A 112 10.88 14.24 -4.68
N THR A 113 11.35 13.22 -5.38
CA THR A 113 11.04 12.94 -6.79
C THR A 113 10.70 11.48 -7.01
N TRP A 114 9.79 11.22 -7.94
CA TRP A 114 9.34 9.88 -8.29
C TRP A 114 9.02 9.78 -9.78
N PHE A 115 8.87 8.56 -10.27
CA PHE A 115 8.31 8.25 -11.58
C PHE A 115 6.97 7.55 -11.37
N GLY A 116 5.91 8.02 -12.03
CA GLY A 116 4.60 7.39 -12.03
C GLY A 116 4.16 7.09 -13.45
N TRP A 117 3.50 5.95 -13.65
CA TRP A 117 2.96 5.56 -14.95
C TRP A 117 1.76 4.64 -14.77
N ASP A 118 0.90 4.64 -15.78
CA ASP A 118 -0.21 3.71 -15.91
C ASP A 118 -0.26 3.22 -17.35
N ASN A 119 -0.69 1.98 -17.55
CA ASN A 119 -1.01 1.49 -18.89
C ASN A 119 -2.28 2.15 -19.44
N ASN A 120 -3.13 2.70 -18.57
CA ASN A 120 -4.20 3.58 -18.96
C ASN A 120 -3.71 5.03 -19.08
N SER A 121 -3.49 5.50 -20.30
CA SER A 121 -3.04 6.88 -20.55
C SER A 121 -4.15 7.93 -20.48
N GLU A 122 -5.42 7.54 -20.36
CA GLU A 122 -6.56 8.46 -20.32
C GLU A 122 -6.89 8.97 -18.90
N GLU A 123 -6.36 8.31 -17.86
CA GLU A 123 -6.58 8.68 -16.46
C GLU A 123 -5.44 9.57 -15.93
N GLU A 124 -5.80 10.63 -15.18
CA GLU A 124 -4.83 11.52 -14.55
C GLU A 124 -4.37 10.94 -13.21
N LEU A 125 -3.06 10.71 -13.09
CA LEU A 125 -2.47 10.19 -11.85
C LEU A 125 -2.31 11.30 -10.82
N THR A 126 -2.73 10.98 -9.60
CA THR A 126 -2.53 11.82 -8.41
C THR A 126 -1.61 11.13 -7.41
N TYR A 127 -0.85 11.93 -6.67
CA TYR A 127 0.18 11.44 -5.76
C TYR A 127 -0.01 11.95 -4.32
N GLU A 128 0.35 11.10 -3.36
CA GLU A 128 0.54 11.45 -1.95
C GLU A 128 1.99 11.24 -1.56
N VAL A 129 2.56 12.21 -0.84
CA VAL A 129 3.92 12.14 -0.30
C VAL A 129 3.82 11.96 1.20
N ARG A 130 4.44 10.90 1.72
CA ARG A 130 4.44 10.55 3.13
C ARG A 130 5.87 10.30 3.61
N LEU A 131 6.11 10.60 4.88
CA LEU A 131 7.43 10.52 5.48
C LEU A 131 7.37 9.71 6.78
N SER A 132 8.22 8.71 6.89
CA SER A 132 8.47 7.98 8.12
C SER A 132 9.74 8.48 8.78
N SER A 133 9.75 8.62 10.10
CA SER A 133 10.93 8.89 10.92
C SER A 133 11.45 7.65 11.67
N ASP A 134 10.77 6.52 11.53
CA ASP A 134 10.96 5.28 12.29
C ASP A 134 11.24 4.09 11.37
N SER A 135 12.03 4.31 10.33
CA SER A 135 12.47 3.29 9.36
C SER A 135 11.31 2.57 8.65
N GLY A 136 10.24 3.30 8.34
CA GLY A 136 9.09 2.81 7.59
C GLY A 136 8.01 2.13 8.42
N LEU A 137 8.06 2.20 9.75
CA LEU A 137 7.01 1.61 10.61
C LEU A 137 5.73 2.46 10.61
N THR A 138 5.86 3.79 10.66
CA THR A 138 4.75 4.73 10.61
C THR A 138 5.06 5.89 9.65
N PHE A 139 4.02 6.43 9.00
CA PHE A 139 4.16 7.47 7.99
C PHE A 139 3.24 8.65 8.27
N GLN A 140 3.83 9.85 8.39
CA GLN A 140 3.10 11.12 8.41
C GLN A 140 2.84 11.61 6.98
N LEU A 141 1.70 12.26 6.76
CA LEU A 141 1.37 12.86 5.47
C LEU A 141 2.11 14.21 5.32
N LEU A 142 2.88 14.37 4.24
CA LEU A 142 3.49 15.67 3.88
C LEU A 142 2.62 16.42 2.86
N SER A 143 2.10 15.71 1.86
CA SER A 143 1.27 16.30 0.81
C SER A 143 0.38 15.26 0.14
N LYS A 144 -0.73 15.70 -0.47
CA LYS A 144 -1.74 14.86 -1.13
C LYS A 144 -2.34 15.59 -2.31
N GLY A 145 -2.75 14.83 -3.34
CA GLY A 145 -3.44 15.36 -4.52
C GLY A 145 -2.50 16.09 -5.46
N LEU A 146 -1.22 15.70 -5.49
CA LEU A 146 -0.25 16.26 -6.42
C LEU A 146 -0.46 15.63 -7.81
N ASN A 147 -0.41 16.44 -8.87
CA ASN A 147 -0.42 15.98 -10.26
C ASN A 147 0.96 16.16 -10.94
N LYS A 148 1.99 16.34 -10.13
CA LYS A 148 3.39 16.47 -10.53
C LYS A 148 4.21 15.38 -9.88
N THR A 149 5.37 15.07 -10.45
CA THR A 149 6.26 13.99 -10.02
C THR A 149 7.35 14.42 -9.03
N TRP A 150 7.12 15.55 -8.34
CA TRP A 150 8.04 16.08 -7.36
C TRP A 150 7.35 16.91 -6.26
N PHE A 151 7.97 16.96 -5.09
CA PHE A 151 7.53 17.75 -3.96
C PHE A 151 8.75 18.32 -3.20
N THR A 152 8.76 19.63 -2.95
CA THR A 152 9.81 20.26 -2.17
C THR A 152 9.52 20.09 -0.68
N TRP A 153 10.39 19.37 0.01
CA TRP A 153 10.35 19.21 1.45
C TRP A 153 11.39 20.12 2.11
N TYR A 154 10.94 20.87 3.11
CA TYR A 154 11.79 21.66 4.00
C TYR A 154 12.09 20.84 5.25
N THR A 155 13.33 20.42 5.44
CA THR A 155 13.76 19.59 6.58
C THR A 155 13.91 20.40 7.88
N GLN A 156 13.67 21.71 7.84
CA GLN A 156 13.82 22.59 9.00
C GLN A 156 12.81 22.23 10.09
N GLY A 157 13.30 22.07 11.33
CA GLY A 157 12.48 21.65 12.47
C GLY A 157 12.29 20.14 12.60
N PHE A 158 12.84 19.35 11.67
CA PHE A 158 12.88 17.89 11.78
C PHE A 158 14.15 17.44 12.52
N LEU A 159 14.04 16.34 13.27
CA LEU A 159 15.17 15.75 13.98
C LEU A 159 16.23 15.28 12.98
N ASN A 160 17.50 15.58 13.22
CA ASN A 160 18.61 15.09 12.42
C ASN A 160 18.89 13.61 12.74
N ILE A 161 18.18 12.71 12.07
CA ILE A 161 18.24 11.25 12.25
C ILE A 161 18.38 10.52 10.91
N SER A 162 18.97 9.33 10.92
CA SER A 162 19.25 8.51 9.72
C SER A 162 18.18 7.46 9.42
N THR A 163 16.98 7.61 9.99
CA THR A 163 15.88 6.64 9.92
C THR A 163 14.72 7.11 9.05
N TYR A 164 14.91 8.17 8.27
CA TYR A 164 13.85 8.68 7.40
C TYR A 164 13.63 7.76 6.21
N VAL A 165 12.37 7.50 5.88
CA VAL A 165 11.92 6.77 4.69
C VAL A 165 10.78 7.55 4.05
N VAL A 166 10.83 7.73 2.73
CA VAL A 166 9.73 8.35 1.97
C VAL A 166 8.84 7.26 1.41
N GLU A 167 7.52 7.44 1.49
CA GLU A 167 6.52 6.66 0.77
C GLU A 167 5.78 7.58 -0.19
N ILE A 168 5.69 7.19 -1.46
CA ILE A 168 4.84 7.82 -2.46
C ILE A 168 3.69 6.89 -2.76
N ARG A 169 2.46 7.40 -2.67
CA ARG A 169 1.27 6.70 -3.17
C ARG A 169 0.84 7.32 -4.47
N VAL A 170 0.46 6.48 -5.42
CA VAL A 170 -0.15 6.88 -6.70
C VAL A 170 -1.60 6.39 -6.74
N SER A 171 -2.46 7.18 -7.35
CA SER A 171 -3.88 6.89 -7.53
C SER A 171 -4.34 7.39 -8.90
N ASP A 172 -5.06 6.54 -9.63
CA ASP A 172 -5.81 6.90 -10.85
C ASP A 172 -7.23 7.41 -10.54
N GLY A 173 -7.64 7.34 -9.26
CA GLY A 173 -8.97 7.75 -8.76
C GLY A 173 -9.85 6.57 -8.34
N ILE A 174 -9.46 5.35 -8.70
CA ILE A 174 -10.16 4.08 -8.39
C ILE A 174 -9.21 3.11 -7.69
N TYR A 175 -8.05 2.86 -8.30
CA TYR A 175 -7.00 2.00 -7.79
C TYR A 175 -5.83 2.83 -7.27
N MET A 176 -5.08 2.22 -6.37
CA MET A 176 -3.93 2.84 -5.74
C MET A 176 -2.78 1.86 -5.65
N ASN A 177 -1.58 2.40 -5.74
CA ASN A 177 -0.34 1.69 -5.49
C ASN A 177 0.62 2.58 -4.70
N ARG A 178 1.72 2.02 -4.21
CA ARG A 178 2.71 2.77 -3.45
C ARG A 178 4.12 2.23 -3.68
N ASP A 179 5.09 3.10 -3.48
CA ASP A 179 6.49 2.75 -3.42
C ASP A 179 7.20 3.52 -2.31
N THR A 180 8.30 2.95 -1.80
CA THR A 180 9.12 3.54 -0.74
C THR A 180 10.55 3.68 -1.20
N SER A 181 11.30 4.65 -0.65
CA SER A 181 12.75 4.72 -0.84
C SER A 181 13.42 3.39 -0.49
N ASP A 182 14.35 2.91 -1.32
CA ASP A 182 14.99 1.58 -1.20
C ASP A 182 15.73 1.38 0.13
N ALA A 183 16.28 2.46 0.71
CA ALA A 183 16.87 2.46 2.04
C ALA A 183 16.58 3.77 2.81
N PRO A 184 16.77 3.79 4.14
CA PRO A 184 16.66 5.02 4.91
C PRO A 184 17.71 6.06 4.51
N PHE A 185 17.39 7.32 4.76
CA PHE A 185 18.30 8.45 4.56
C PHE A 185 18.32 9.34 5.80
N THR A 186 19.30 10.23 5.86
CA THR A 186 19.47 11.20 6.95
C THR A 186 18.91 12.54 6.55
N ALA A 187 18.10 13.15 7.41
CA ALA A 187 17.58 14.50 7.19
C ALA A 187 17.29 15.22 8.50
N GLY A 188 17.14 16.53 8.44
CA GLY A 188 16.79 17.38 9.58
C GLY A 188 17.94 18.22 10.09
N ASP A 189 17.62 19.21 10.92
CA ASP A 189 18.56 20.16 11.50
C ASP A 189 18.52 20.19 13.04
N VAL A 190 17.49 19.59 13.64
CA VAL A 190 17.33 19.54 15.10
C VAL A 190 18.12 18.35 15.66
N LEU A 191 19.19 18.63 16.39
CA LEU A 191 20.00 17.57 17.01
C LEU A 191 19.22 16.82 18.10
N VAL A 192 19.41 15.51 18.17
CA VAL A 192 18.86 14.70 19.27
C VAL A 192 19.68 14.97 20.54
N THR A 193 19.11 15.69 21.50
CA THR A 193 19.72 15.83 22.84
C THR A 193 19.58 14.51 23.57
N ARG A 194 20.60 13.64 23.46
CA ARG A 194 20.66 12.44 24.28
C ARG A 194 21.00 12.87 25.71
N THR A 195 20.01 12.94 26.59
CA THR A 195 20.25 13.01 28.03
C THR A 195 20.88 11.69 28.44
N THR A 196 22.20 11.58 28.39
CA THR A 196 22.92 10.52 29.09
C THR A 196 22.72 10.77 30.57
N THR A 197 21.77 10.07 31.17
CA THR A 197 21.82 9.80 32.61
C THR A 197 23.06 8.94 32.80
N THR A 198 24.22 9.58 32.99
CA THR A 198 25.37 8.91 33.59
C THR A 198 24.95 8.56 35.00
N THR A 199 24.38 7.38 35.18
CA THR A 199 24.38 6.75 36.48
C THR A 199 25.85 6.61 36.82
N ASP A 200 26.36 7.44 37.73
CA ASP A 200 27.74 7.36 38.22
C ASP A 200 27.89 6.01 38.92
N GLN A 201 28.28 5.00 38.13
CA GLN A 201 28.52 3.65 38.60
C GLN A 201 29.59 3.66 39.70
N GLY A 202 30.53 4.62 39.68
CA GLY A 202 31.50 4.82 40.76
C GLY A 202 30.83 5.20 42.07
N PHE A 203 29.85 6.09 42.04
CA PHE A 203 29.06 6.46 43.22
C PHE A 203 28.20 5.29 43.74
N ILE A 204 27.53 4.55 42.85
CA ILE A 204 26.73 3.38 43.24
C ILE A 204 27.61 2.27 43.82
N ILE A 205 28.74 1.94 43.18
CA ILE A 205 29.69 0.94 43.67
C ILE A 205 30.30 1.38 45.00
N GLY A 206 30.63 2.67 45.16
CA GLY A 206 31.11 3.23 46.42
C GLY A 206 30.10 3.12 47.57
N LEU A 207 28.81 3.38 47.29
CA LEU A 207 27.72 3.21 48.26
C LEU A 207 27.53 1.75 48.67
N PHE A 208 27.63 0.81 47.73
CA PHE A 208 27.55 -0.63 48.02
C PHE A 208 28.73 -1.13 48.87
N ILE A 209 29.97 -0.72 48.55
CA ILE A 209 31.16 -1.14 49.31
C ILE A 209 31.10 -0.57 50.74
N SER A 210 30.74 0.69 50.90
CA SER A 210 30.62 1.32 52.22
C SER A 210 29.53 0.66 53.08
N ALA A 211 28.36 0.34 52.50
CA ALA A 211 27.31 -0.40 53.19
C ALA A 211 27.76 -1.82 53.63
N ALA A 212 28.53 -2.53 52.80
CA ALA A 212 29.06 -3.86 53.11
C ALA A 212 30.10 -3.83 54.24
N ILE A 213 30.98 -2.82 54.27
CA ILE A 213 31.95 -2.65 55.36
C ILE A 213 31.24 -2.36 56.68
N ILE A 214 30.23 -1.47 56.67
CA ILE A 214 29.46 -1.14 57.86
C ILE A 214 28.72 -2.37 58.40
N SER A 215 28.05 -3.14 57.53
CA SER A 215 27.32 -4.35 57.95
C SER A 215 28.25 -5.42 58.51
N SER A 216 29.43 -5.61 57.91
CA SER A 216 30.46 -6.53 58.41
C SER A 216 30.98 -6.08 59.77
N ALA A 217 31.23 -4.78 59.97
CA ALA A 217 31.69 -4.25 61.26
C ALA A 217 30.62 -4.45 62.35
N VAL A 218 29.35 -4.15 62.05
CA VAL A 218 28.24 -4.38 62.98
C VAL A 218 28.12 -5.87 63.32
N MET A 219 28.18 -6.77 62.34
CA MET A 219 28.14 -8.22 62.61
C MET A 219 29.32 -8.68 63.46
N SER A 220 30.53 -8.16 63.23
CA SER A 220 31.70 -8.50 64.06
C SER A 220 31.51 -8.08 65.52
N LEU A 221 30.88 -6.93 65.75
CA LEU A 221 30.53 -6.43 67.08
C LEU A 221 29.46 -7.30 67.74
N VAL A 222 28.41 -7.66 67.02
CA VAL A 222 27.35 -8.55 67.52
C VAL A 222 27.93 -9.91 67.94
N VAL A 223 28.78 -10.50 67.09
CA VAL A 223 29.46 -11.78 67.41
C VAL A 223 30.37 -11.64 68.62
N TYR A 224 31.15 -10.55 68.73
CA TYR A 224 32.02 -10.30 69.87
C TYR A 224 31.24 -10.21 71.20
N TYR A 225 30.15 -9.43 71.23
CA TYR A 225 29.33 -9.29 72.43
C TYR A 225 28.52 -10.56 72.74
N ALA A 226 28.07 -11.29 71.72
CA ALA A 226 27.47 -12.60 71.91
C ALA A 226 28.46 -13.58 72.53
N ALA A 227 29.70 -13.68 72.03
CA ALA A 227 30.72 -14.57 72.59
C ALA A 227 31.12 -14.18 74.02
N LYS A 228 31.29 -12.88 74.30
CA LYS A 228 31.63 -12.38 75.65
C LYS A 228 30.55 -12.67 76.70
N ARG A 229 29.29 -12.88 76.30
CA ARG A 229 28.21 -13.22 77.24
C ARG A 229 28.28 -14.67 77.74
N TRP A 230 29.10 -15.52 77.12
CA TRP A 230 29.17 -16.97 77.40
C TRP A 230 30.49 -17.40 78.06
N TYR A 231 31.36 -16.43 78.39
CA TYR A 231 32.59 -16.61 79.19
C TYR A 231 32.57 -15.60 80.34
#